data_AF-A0A7C1N795-F1
#
_entry.id   AF-A0A7C1N795-F1
#
_cell.length_a   1.000
_cell.length_b   1.000
_cell.length_c   1.000
_cell.angle_alpha   90.00
_cell.angle_beta   90.00
_cell.angle_gamma   90.00
#
_symmetry.space_group_name_H-M   'P 1'
#
loop_
_entity.id
_entity.type
_entity.pdbx_description
1 polymer ?
#
loop_
_entity_poly.entity_id
_entity_poly.type
_entity_poly.pdbx_seq_one_letter_code
_entity_poly.pdbx_strand_id
1 'polypeptide(L)' 'MALVKKTIELDQDQINRIKTAMKAKSEKEAINAVLKQFDTDFQLAETILKDAGSFDFEEV' A
#
# COMPACT_ATOMS: atom_id res chain seq x y z
N MET A 1 2.98 -13.91 5.12
CA MET A 1 2.39 -14.29 3.81
C MET A 1 3.47 -14.93 2.95
N ALA A 2 3.12 -15.96 2.16
CA ALA A 2 4.05 -16.57 1.21
C ALA A 2 4.04 -15.80 -0.12
N LEU A 3 5.21 -15.51 -0.69
CA LEU A 3 5.31 -14.89 -2.01
C LEU A 3 5.04 -15.95 -3.08
N VAL A 4 4.01 -15.74 -3.90
CA VAL A 4 3.65 -16.64 -5.00
C VAL A 4 4.04 -16.01 -6.32
N LYS A 5 4.72 -16.76 -7.19
CA LYS A 5 5.06 -16.31 -8.54
C LYS A 5 3.82 -16.45 -9.44
N LYS A 6 3.39 -15.35 -10.06
CA LYS A 6 2.35 -15.34 -11.09
C LYS A 6 2.81 -14.51 -12.29
N THR A 7 2.37 -14.90 -13.47
CA THR A 7 2.54 -14.12 -14.70
C THR A 7 1.27 -13.31 -14.91
N ILE A 8 1.41 -11.99 -15.00
CA ILE A 8 0.31 -11.04 -15.20
C ILE A 8 0.78 -9.97 -16.19
N GLU A 9 -0.12 -9.49 -17.03
CA GLU A 9 0.13 -8.34 -17.90
C GLU A 9 -0.10 -7.06 -17.10
N LEU A 10 0.86 -6.13 -17.21
CA LEU A 10 0.85 -4.87 -16.48
C LEU A 10 1.23 -3.73 -17.40
N ASP A 11 0.63 -2.57 -17.17
CA ASP A 11 0.94 -1.33 -17.86
C ASP A 11 2.37 -0.90 -17.54
N GLN A 12 3.24 -0.93 -18.55
CA GLN A 12 4.66 -0.61 -18.43
C GLN A 12 4.90 0.87 -18.10
N ASP A 13 4.05 1.78 -18.58
CA ASP A 13 4.18 3.20 -18.29
C ASP A 13 3.82 3.49 -16.82
N GLN A 14 2.86 2.76 -16.26
CA GLN A 14 2.57 2.81 -14.83
C GLN A 14 3.73 2.26 -14.00
N ILE A 15 4.27 1.10 -14.36
CA ILE A 15 5.41 0.49 -13.65
C ILE A 15 6.63 1.43 -13.66
N ASN A 16 6.93 2.06 -14.80
CA ASN A 16 8.06 2.98 -14.92
C ASN A 16 7.89 4.24 -14.06
N ARG A 17 6.66 4.79 -14.00
CA ARG A 17 6.33 5.91 -13.10
C ARG A 17 6.53 5.52 -11.63
N ILE A 18 6.01 4.37 -11.22
CA ILE A 18 6.15 3.85 -9.85
C ILE A 18 7.62 3.62 -9.51
N LYS A 19 8.39 2.95 -10.39
CA LYS A 19 9.83 2.73 -10.16
C LYS A 19 10.58 4.03 -9.94
N THR A 20 10.28 5.05 -10.75
CA THR A 20 10.91 6.37 -10.62
C THR A 20 10.54 7.04 -9.31
N ALA A 21 9.25 7.06 -8.96
CA ALA A 21 8.75 7.66 -7.72
C ALA A 21 9.35 7.00 -6.47
N MET A 22 9.48 5.67 -6.48
CA MET A 22 9.97 4.89 -5.36
C MET A 22 11.50 4.68 -5.38
N LYS A 23 12.20 5.14 -6.42
CA LYS A 23 13.63 4.86 -6.66
C LYS A 23 13.97 3.37 -6.60
N ALA A 24 13.04 2.51 -7.05
CA ALA A 24 13.16 1.07 -6.98
C ALA A 24 14.13 0.54 -8.05
N LYS A 25 14.94 -0.47 -7.69
CA LYS A 25 15.95 -1.07 -8.58
C LYS A 25 15.33 -2.07 -9.57
N SER A 26 14.12 -2.56 -9.30
CA SER A 26 13.41 -3.50 -10.17
C SER A 26 11.89 -3.26 -10.17
N GLU A 27 11.21 -3.75 -11.22
CA GLU A 27 9.74 -3.73 -11.30
C GLU A 27 9.11 -4.53 -10.16
N LYS A 28 9.70 -5.68 -9.84
CA LYS A 28 9.26 -6.52 -8.71
C LYS A 28 9.33 -5.75 -7.39
N GLU A 29 10.39 -5.00 -7.16
CA GLU A 29 10.56 -4.20 -5.95
C GLU A 29 9.50 -3.09 -5.88
N ALA A 30 9.31 -2.35 -6.98
CA ALA A 30 8.30 -1.30 -7.07
C ALA A 30 6.89 -1.83 -6.78
N ILE A 31 6.48 -2.92 -7.44
CA ILE A 31 5.14 -3.49 -7.26
C ILE A 31 4.93 -4.01 -5.84
N ASN A 32 5.90 -4.74 -5.28
CA ASN A 32 5.78 -5.24 -3.91
C ASN A 32 5.72 -4.11 -2.88
N ALA A 33 6.45 -3.01 -3.11
CA ALA A 33 6.43 -1.86 -2.23
C ALA A 33 5.06 -1.15 -2.28
N VAL A 34 4.48 -0.97 -3.47
CA VAL A 34 3.11 -0.42 -3.62
C VAL A 34 2.07 -1.31 -2.95
N LEU A 35 2.11 -2.63 -3.18
CA LEU A 35 1.16 -3.56 -2.55
C LEU A 35 1.22 -3.48 -1.02
N LYS A 36 2.43 -3.37 -0.46
CA LYS A 36 2.62 -3.23 0.99
C LYS A 36 2.10 -1.88 1.51
N GLN A 37 2.32 -0.81 0.76
CA GLN A 37 1.80 0.52 1.13
C GLN A 37 0.27 0.50 1.16
N PHE A 38 -0.37 -0.02 0.12
CA PHE A 38 -1.82 -0.18 0.08
C PHE A 38 -2.36 -1.01 1.25
N ASP A 39 -1.74 -2.15 1.56
CA ASP A 39 -2.13 -2.98 2.71
C ASP A 39 -2.03 -2.22 4.04
N THR A 40 -0.97 -1.41 4.20
CA THR A 40 -0.78 -0.55 5.38
C THR A 40 -1.87 0.52 5.47
N ASP A 41 -2.18 1.16 4.35
CA ASP A 41 -3.21 2.20 4.27
C ASP A 41 -4.61 1.63 4.59
N PHE A 42 -4.91 0.41 4.12
CA PHE A 42 -6.14 -0.30 4.47
C PHE A 42 -6.21 -0.61 5.97
N GLN A 43 -5.14 -1.16 6.56
CA GLN A 43 -5.09 -1.46 8.00
C GLN A 43 -5.23 -0.18 8.85
N LEU A 44 -4.64 0.93 8.41
CA LEU A 44 -4.78 2.22 9.06
C LEU A 44 -6.23 2.72 9.00
N ALA A 45 -6.86 2.67 7.82
CA ALA A 45 -8.25 3.06 7.65
C ALA A 45 -9.20 2.22 8.52
N GLU A 46 -8.96 0.90 8.62
CA GLU A 46 -9.73 0.02 9.50
C GLU A 46 -9.57 0.38 10.97
N THR A 47 -8.34 0.70 11.39
CA THR A 47 -8.05 1.13 12.77
C THR A 47 -8.76 2.45 13.08
N ILE A 48 -8.63 3.45 12.21
CA ILE A 48 -9.30 4.75 12.36
C ILE A 48 -10.81 4.57 12.43
N LEU A 49 -11.40 3.72 11.57
CA LEU A 49 -12.84 3.48 11.59
C LEU A 49 -13.32 2.84 12.89
N LYS A 50 -12.53 1.90 13.45
CA LYS A 50 -12.83 1.29 14.76
C LYS A 50 -12.74 2.33 15.88
N ASP A 51 -11.69 3.14 15.88
CA ASP A 51 -11.42 4.10 16.94
C ASP A 51 -12.34 5.33 16.88
N ALA A 52 -12.87 5.68 15.69
CA ALA A 52 -13.79 6.80 15.49
C ALA A 52 -15.11 6.68 16.28
N GLY A 53 -15.51 5.45 16.66
CA GLY A 53 -16.67 5.22 17.53
C GLY A 53 -16.39 5.34 19.03
N SER A 54 -15.13 5.56 19.42
CA SER A 54 -14.66 5.58 20.82
C SER A 54 -14.02 6.90 21.26
N PHE A 55 -14.07 7.95 20.42
CA PHE A 55 -13.62 9.29 20.82
C PHE A 55 -14.66 9.95 21.72
N ASP A 56 -14.47 9.82 23.03
CA ASP A 56 -15.06 10.74 24.01
C ASP A 56 -14.20 12.00 24.01
N PHE A 57 -14.70 13.07 23.39
CA PHE A 57 -14.09 14.39 23.53
C PHE A 57 -14.44 14.88 24.94
N GLU A 58 -13.49 14.82 25.87
CA GLU A 58 -13.61 15.64 27.09
C GLU A 58 -13.51 17.11 26.65
N GLU A 59 -14.64 17.83 26.70
CA GLU A 59 -14.68 19.29 26.58
C GLU A 59 -13.80 19.90 27.68
N VAL A 60 -12.73 20.59 27.29
CA VAL A 60 -11.88 21.41 28.17
C VAL A 60 -12.38 22.84 28.18
#